data_AF-A0A836VMU2-F1
#
_entry.id   AF-A0A836VMU2-F1
#
_cell.length_a   1.000
_cell.length_b   1.000
_cell.length_c   1.000
_cell.angle_alpha   90.00
_cell.angle_beta   90.00
_cell.angle_gamma   90.00
#
_symmetry.space_group_name_H-M   'P 1'
#
loop_
_entity.id
_entity.type
_entity.pdbx_description
1 polymer ?
#
loop_
_entity_poly.entity_id
_entity_poly.type
_entity_poly.pdbx_seq_one_letter_code
_entity_poly.pdbx_strand_id
1 'polypeptide(L)'
;MPKIPANWSTIDVGDIISFSYLSQIEENAQAKTSTILVLNPKYPKKLKGGKTKYYVNGLKLEEQNITIFSSREETWQLLDSVGTVVARDQKNEIYRVQFHKLYLGGYGTTERLFNELKKTAVGKKAVFRSYLYDTARKFAVFYEPVKLPKSKISELKDSTEVEVVSYTRGGRDDIDAAGGDEKVVDGTILGDIKELLK
;
A
#
# COMPACT_ATOMS: atom_id res chain seq x y z
N MET A 1 14.26 4.01 15.39
CA MET A 1 13.13 4.96 15.43
C MET A 1 11.89 4.21 15.86
N PRO A 2 11.09 4.74 16.80
CA PRO A 2 9.82 4.12 17.18
C PRO A 2 8.79 4.26 16.05
N LYS A 3 7.89 3.29 15.92
CA LYS A 3 6.72 3.41 15.06
C LYS A 3 5.76 4.45 15.66
N ILE A 4 5.06 5.21 14.81
CA ILE A 4 4.05 6.15 15.30
C ILE A 4 2.66 5.52 15.19
N PRO A 5 1.86 5.46 16.27
CA PRO A 5 0.47 5.00 16.21
C PRO A 5 -0.34 5.80 15.19
N ALA A 6 -1.14 5.09 14.41
CA ALA A 6 -2.01 5.64 13.38
C ALA A 6 -3.47 5.19 13.58
N ASN A 7 -4.36 5.75 12.77
CA ASN A 7 -5.78 5.35 12.74
C ASN A 7 -6.13 4.89 11.32
N TRP A 8 -6.90 3.82 11.21
CA TRP A 8 -7.32 3.28 9.91
C TRP A 8 -8.10 4.26 9.03
N SER A 9 -8.75 5.27 9.63
CA SER A 9 -9.44 6.35 8.92
C SER A 9 -8.50 7.44 8.39
N THR A 10 -7.28 7.55 8.94
CA THR A 10 -6.28 8.56 8.54
C THR A 10 -5.25 8.04 7.57
N ILE A 11 -5.18 6.71 7.37
CA ILE A 11 -4.34 6.08 6.36
C ILE A 11 -4.77 6.52 4.97
N ASP A 12 -3.81 6.91 4.15
CA ASP A 12 -4.01 7.38 2.79
C ASP A 12 -3.13 6.62 1.81
N VAL A 13 -3.43 6.79 0.52
CA VAL A 13 -2.60 6.34 -0.58
C VAL A 13 -1.20 6.91 -0.44
N GLY A 14 -0.20 6.04 -0.56
CA GLY A 14 1.22 6.39 -0.49
C GLY A 14 1.81 6.27 0.91
N ASP A 15 1.01 6.06 1.93
CA ASP A 15 1.53 5.83 3.28
C ASP A 15 2.27 4.51 3.37
N ILE A 16 3.29 4.47 4.23
CA ILE A 16 3.96 3.23 4.60
C ILE A 16 3.51 2.88 6.01
N ILE A 17 2.80 1.77 6.12
CA ILE A 17 2.18 1.35 7.38
C ILE A 17 2.59 -0.06 7.76
N SER A 18 2.56 -0.34 9.06
CA SER A 18 2.62 -1.70 9.57
C SER A 18 1.41 -2.02 10.45
N PHE A 19 0.97 -3.27 10.35
CA PHE A 19 -0.17 -3.80 11.12
C PHE A 19 -0.12 -5.32 11.16
N SER A 20 -0.77 -5.91 12.16
CA SER A 20 -1.01 -7.35 12.22
C SER A 20 -2.25 -7.72 11.42
N TYR A 21 -2.22 -8.86 10.75
CA TYR A 21 -3.37 -9.37 10.02
C TYR A 21 -3.56 -10.86 10.24
N LEU A 22 -4.79 -11.23 10.59
CA LEU A 22 -5.22 -12.62 10.69
C LEU A 22 -5.80 -13.07 9.34
N SER A 23 -5.09 -13.98 8.65
CA SER A 23 -5.57 -14.55 7.39
C SER A 23 -6.95 -15.16 7.57
N GLN A 24 -7.83 -14.92 6.60
CA GLN A 24 -9.20 -15.49 6.59
C GLN A 24 -9.29 -16.75 5.73
N ILE A 25 -8.16 -17.19 5.16
CA ILE A 25 -8.08 -18.35 4.26
C ILE A 25 -7.61 -19.59 5.02
N GLU A 26 -6.75 -19.42 6.02
CA GLU A 26 -6.18 -20.51 6.80
C GLU A 26 -6.97 -20.70 8.10
N GLU A 27 -7.47 -21.92 8.34
CA GLU A 27 -8.35 -22.25 9.47
C GLU A 27 -7.68 -22.01 10.84
N ASN A 28 -6.36 -22.17 10.93
CA ASN A 28 -5.55 -21.93 12.13
C ASN A 28 -4.52 -20.81 11.91
N ALA A 29 -4.89 -19.77 11.14
CA ALA A 29 -4.02 -18.64 10.88
C ALA A 29 -3.52 -18.01 12.18
N GLN A 30 -2.24 -17.65 12.22
CA GLN A 30 -1.74 -16.72 13.22
C GLN A 30 -1.72 -15.31 12.64
N ALA A 31 -1.97 -14.31 13.48
CA ALA A 31 -1.83 -12.92 13.06
C ALA A 31 -0.37 -12.62 12.75
N LYS A 32 -0.08 -12.17 11.54
CA LYS A 32 1.28 -11.84 11.09
C LYS A 32 1.40 -10.34 10.86
N THR A 33 2.50 -9.76 11.34
CA THR A 33 2.85 -8.36 11.05
C THR A 33 3.30 -8.23 9.60
N SER A 34 2.73 -7.25 8.90
CA SER A 34 3.12 -6.85 7.55
C SER A 34 3.44 -5.37 7.53
N THR A 35 4.43 -4.98 6.73
CA THR A 35 4.70 -3.58 6.38
C THR A 35 4.40 -3.39 4.90
N ILE A 36 3.55 -2.43 4.55
CA ILE A 36 3.14 -2.17 3.17
C ILE A 36 3.28 -0.69 2.80
N LEU A 37 3.62 -0.42 1.53
CA LEU A 37 3.27 0.82 0.86
C LEU A 37 1.80 0.73 0.43
N VAL A 38 0.96 1.62 0.96
CA VAL A 38 -0.49 1.64 0.73
C VAL A 38 -0.77 2.13 -0.68
N LEU A 39 -1.41 1.28 -1.48
CA LEU A 39 -1.87 1.57 -2.83
C LEU A 39 -3.33 2.01 -2.82
N ASN A 40 -4.16 1.31 -2.06
CA ASN A 40 -5.56 1.66 -1.86
C ASN A 40 -5.90 1.44 -0.38
N PRO A 41 -6.23 2.48 0.40
CA PRO A 41 -6.53 2.29 1.82
C PRO A 41 -7.89 1.61 2.05
N LYS A 42 -8.84 1.76 1.12
CA LYS A 42 -10.20 1.18 1.23
C LYS A 42 -10.86 0.98 -0.14
N TYR A 43 -10.42 -0.04 -0.87
CA TYR A 43 -10.90 -0.36 -2.22
C TYR A 43 -12.18 -1.23 -2.19
N PRO A 44 -13.30 -0.80 -2.81
CA PRO A 44 -14.52 -1.60 -2.89
C PRO A 44 -14.41 -2.69 -3.95
N LYS A 45 -14.85 -3.91 -3.63
CA LYS A 45 -14.99 -5.01 -4.57
C LYS A 45 -16.35 -5.67 -4.43
N LYS A 46 -17.15 -5.65 -5.50
CA LYS A 46 -18.41 -6.40 -5.59
C LYS A 46 -18.12 -7.88 -5.73
N LEU A 47 -18.73 -8.70 -4.87
CA LEU A 47 -18.65 -10.16 -4.94
C LEU A 47 -19.75 -10.71 -5.86
N LYS A 48 -19.62 -11.98 -6.28
CA LYS A 48 -20.61 -12.67 -7.12
C LYS A 48 -22.04 -12.65 -6.54
N GLY A 49 -22.18 -12.51 -5.21
CA GLY A 49 -23.47 -12.37 -4.52
C GLY A 49 -23.95 -10.94 -4.31
N GLY A 50 -23.42 -9.95 -5.04
CA GLY A 50 -23.84 -8.54 -4.97
C GLY A 50 -23.32 -7.75 -3.76
N LYS A 51 -22.84 -8.42 -2.71
CA LYS A 51 -22.23 -7.78 -1.54
C LYS A 51 -20.90 -7.12 -1.91
N THR A 52 -20.68 -5.90 -1.44
CA THR A 52 -19.39 -5.20 -1.53
C THR A 52 -18.55 -5.51 -0.31
N LYS A 53 -17.28 -5.88 -0.52
CA LYS A 53 -16.26 -5.93 0.53
C LYS A 53 -15.18 -4.88 0.26
N TYR A 54 -14.59 -4.36 1.31
CA TYR A 54 -13.52 -3.37 1.23
C TYR A 54 -12.16 -4.00 1.50
N TYR A 55 -11.15 -3.55 0.76
CA TYR A 55 -9.80 -4.09 0.85
C TYR A 55 -8.76 -2.99 1.03
N VAL A 56 -7.78 -3.23 1.88
CA VAL A 56 -6.52 -2.49 1.88
C VAL A 56 -5.61 -3.18 0.88
N ASN A 57 -5.19 -2.48 -0.17
CA ASN A 57 -4.20 -2.98 -1.11
C ASN A 57 -2.87 -2.30 -0.89
N GLY A 58 -1.78 -3.06 -0.99
CA GLY A 58 -0.45 -2.51 -0.85
C GLY A 58 0.64 -3.37 -1.47
N LEU A 59 1.81 -2.76 -1.63
CA LEU A 59 3.06 -3.46 -1.93
C LEU A 59 3.74 -3.78 -0.61
N LYS A 60 3.99 -5.06 -0.33
CA LYS A 60 4.79 -5.42 0.84
C LYS A 60 6.20 -4.89 0.71
N LEU A 61 6.68 -4.30 1.80
CA LEU A 61 8.08 -3.96 2.00
C LEU A 61 8.75 -4.94 2.97
N GLU A 62 7.97 -5.50 3.91
CA GLU A 62 8.42 -6.50 4.87
C GLU A 62 7.33 -7.54 5.14
N GLU A 63 7.76 -8.77 5.45
CA GLU A 63 6.89 -9.85 5.91
C GLU A 63 7.51 -10.51 7.13
N GLN A 64 6.75 -10.64 8.22
CA GLN A 64 7.24 -11.24 9.48
C GLN A 64 8.52 -10.57 10.01
N ASN A 65 8.64 -9.25 9.87
CA ASN A 65 9.82 -8.44 10.20
C ASN A 65 11.07 -8.75 9.37
N ILE A 66 10.93 -9.43 8.22
CA ILE A 66 12.00 -9.62 7.24
C ILE A 66 11.73 -8.69 6.06
N THR A 67 12.66 -7.78 5.79
CA THR A 67 12.60 -6.89 4.63
C THR A 67 12.68 -7.69 3.33
N ILE A 68 11.79 -7.40 2.38
CA ILE A 68 11.75 -8.05 1.06
C ILE A 68 12.93 -7.59 0.18
N PHE A 69 13.38 -6.36 0.39
CA PHE A 69 14.52 -5.76 -0.29
C PHE A 69 15.83 -6.05 0.44
N SER A 70 16.89 -6.28 -0.34
CA SER A 70 18.22 -6.63 0.21
C SER A 70 19.01 -5.40 0.67
N SER A 71 18.58 -4.19 0.27
CA SER A 71 19.27 -2.95 0.63
C SER A 71 18.33 -1.73 0.74
N ARG A 72 18.86 -0.64 1.32
CA ARG A 72 18.16 0.66 1.40
C ARG A 72 17.97 1.26 0.01
N GLU A 73 18.91 1.00 -0.89
CA GLU A 73 18.92 1.46 -2.28
C GLU A 73 17.82 0.78 -3.08
N GLU A 74 17.59 -0.53 -2.91
CA GLU A 74 16.47 -1.22 -3.56
C GLU A 74 15.12 -0.71 -3.06
N THR A 75 15.01 -0.42 -1.75
CA THR A 75 13.81 0.19 -1.17
C THR A 75 13.56 1.57 -1.78
N TRP A 76 14.60 2.41 -1.86
CA TRP A 76 14.51 3.72 -2.51
C TRP A 76 14.08 3.58 -3.97
N GLN A 77 14.73 2.69 -4.75
CA GLN A 77 14.40 2.46 -6.16
C GLN A 77 12.94 2.05 -6.35
N LEU A 78 12.38 1.22 -5.47
CA LEU A 78 10.95 0.89 -5.53
C LEU A 78 10.10 2.14 -5.35
N LEU A 79 10.31 2.88 -4.26
CA LEU A 79 9.48 4.02 -3.89
C LEU A 79 9.58 5.15 -4.94
N ASP A 80 10.78 5.42 -5.43
CA ASP A 80 11.08 6.41 -6.47
C ASP A 80 10.53 6.01 -7.84
N SER A 81 10.44 4.71 -8.14
CA SER A 81 9.86 4.23 -9.41
C SER A 81 8.35 4.46 -9.53
N VAL A 82 7.65 4.62 -8.39
CA VAL A 82 6.19 4.75 -8.36
C VAL A 82 5.72 6.18 -8.09
N GLY A 83 6.60 7.04 -7.59
CA GLY A 83 6.32 8.44 -7.36
C GLY A 83 7.41 9.14 -6.57
N THR A 84 7.10 10.34 -6.10
CA THR A 84 8.05 11.15 -5.33
C THR A 84 7.98 10.76 -3.86
N VAL A 85 9.11 10.33 -3.30
CA VAL A 85 9.23 10.09 -1.85
C VAL A 85 9.20 11.43 -1.13
N VAL A 86 8.38 11.55 -0.09
CA VAL A 86 8.29 12.77 0.74
C VAL A 86 8.26 12.41 2.22
N ALA A 87 8.73 13.32 3.06
CA ALA A 87 8.61 13.17 4.51
C ALA A 87 7.14 13.37 4.93
N ARG A 88 6.62 12.42 5.70
CA ARG A 88 5.38 12.59 6.46
C ARG A 88 5.68 13.11 7.86
N ASP A 89 6.73 12.56 8.47
CA ASP A 89 7.33 13.06 9.71
C ASP A 89 8.84 12.88 9.62
N GLN A 90 9.53 13.98 9.38
CA GLN A 90 10.98 14.00 9.20
C GLN A 90 11.73 13.63 10.49
N LYS A 91 11.20 13.99 11.66
CA LYS A 91 11.85 13.73 12.96
C LYS A 91 11.88 12.23 13.24
N ASN A 92 10.83 11.53 12.84
CA ASN A 92 10.66 10.10 13.08
C ASN A 92 11.03 9.22 11.87
N GLU A 93 11.60 9.80 10.82
CA GLU A 93 11.96 9.10 9.55
C GLU A 93 10.77 8.35 8.93
N ILE A 94 9.60 8.98 8.98
CA ILE A 94 8.39 8.46 8.37
C ILE A 94 8.21 9.13 7.03
N TYR A 95 8.19 8.31 6.00
CA TYR A 95 8.06 8.74 4.62
C TYR A 95 6.79 8.19 4.01
N ARG A 96 6.33 8.85 2.96
CA ARG A 96 5.25 8.40 2.09
C ARG A 96 5.62 8.65 0.63
N VAL A 97 4.87 8.08 -0.29
CA VAL A 97 5.04 8.33 -1.72
C VAL A 97 3.89 9.18 -2.26
N GLN A 98 4.23 10.30 -2.90
CA GLN A 98 3.32 11.04 -3.76
C GLN A 98 3.30 10.37 -5.13
N PHE A 99 2.29 9.52 -5.37
CA PHE A 99 2.16 8.87 -6.67
C PHE A 99 1.88 9.88 -7.78
N HIS A 100 2.41 9.60 -8.97
CA HIS A 100 2.08 10.41 -10.14
C HIS A 100 0.56 10.41 -10.40
N LYS A 101 0.00 11.57 -10.75
CA LYS A 101 -1.44 11.76 -11.01
C LYS A 101 -2.01 10.74 -12.02
N LEU A 102 -1.21 10.32 -12.99
CA LEU A 102 -1.60 9.33 -14.02
C LEU A 102 -1.88 7.91 -13.47
N TYR A 103 -1.46 7.63 -12.24
CA TYR A 103 -1.70 6.36 -11.55
C TYR A 103 -2.83 6.46 -10.54
N LEU A 104 -3.39 7.64 -10.27
CA LEU A 104 -4.42 7.84 -9.26
C LEU A 104 -5.83 7.72 -9.85
N GLY A 105 -6.71 7.08 -9.09
CA GLY A 105 -8.15 6.99 -9.32
C GLY A 105 -8.94 7.32 -8.04
N GLY A 106 -10.24 7.04 -8.03
CA GLY A 106 -11.11 7.39 -6.91
C GLY A 106 -10.69 6.79 -5.57
N TYR A 107 -10.21 5.55 -5.57
CA TYR A 107 -9.91 4.76 -4.37
C TYR A 107 -8.40 4.58 -4.10
N GLY A 108 -7.54 5.44 -4.66
CA GLY A 108 -6.08 5.34 -4.55
C GLY A 108 -5.44 5.03 -5.90
N THR A 109 -4.43 4.15 -5.96
CA THR A 109 -3.76 3.82 -7.22
C THR A 109 -4.60 2.90 -8.11
N THR A 110 -4.43 3.00 -9.42
CA THR A 110 -5.09 2.19 -10.46
C THR A 110 -4.26 0.96 -10.83
N GLU A 111 -4.87 -0.01 -11.53
CA GLU A 111 -4.16 -1.19 -12.06
C GLU A 111 -3.01 -0.83 -13.01
N ARG A 112 -3.06 0.35 -13.64
CA ARG A 112 -1.98 0.87 -14.49
C ARG A 112 -0.64 0.88 -13.76
N LEU A 113 -0.61 1.35 -12.50
CA LEU A 113 0.62 1.36 -11.71
C LEU A 113 1.21 -0.04 -11.56
N PHE A 114 0.35 -1.02 -11.25
CA PHE A 114 0.77 -2.39 -11.06
C PHE A 114 1.34 -3.00 -12.35
N ASN A 115 0.71 -2.72 -13.49
CA ASN A 115 1.18 -3.18 -14.79
C ASN A 115 2.53 -2.55 -15.17
N GLU A 116 2.78 -1.30 -14.82
CA GLU A 116 4.10 -0.68 -15.03
C GLU A 116 5.15 -1.25 -14.07
N LEU A 117 4.83 -1.41 -12.79
CA LEU A 117 5.73 -1.98 -11.79
C LEU A 117 6.24 -3.37 -12.19
N LYS A 118 5.36 -4.24 -12.67
CA LYS A 118 5.73 -5.60 -13.14
C LYS A 118 6.77 -5.62 -14.25
N LYS A 119 6.93 -4.53 -15.01
CA LYS A 119 7.93 -4.43 -16.08
C LYS A 119 9.32 -4.14 -15.52
N THR A 120 9.43 -3.60 -14.30
CA THR A 120 10.70 -3.26 -13.65
C THR A 120 11.28 -4.44 -12.84
N ALA A 121 12.60 -4.51 -12.71
CA ALA A 121 13.24 -5.55 -11.90
C ALA A 121 12.85 -5.50 -10.43
N VAL A 122 12.72 -4.28 -9.88
CA VAL A 122 12.35 -4.04 -8.48
C VAL A 122 10.87 -4.35 -8.24
N GLY A 123 9.98 -3.95 -9.16
CA GLY A 123 8.56 -4.25 -9.07
C GLY A 123 8.22 -5.74 -9.24
N LYS A 124 9.06 -6.52 -9.94
CA LYS A 124 8.95 -8.00 -9.94
C LYS A 124 9.22 -8.63 -8.57
N LYS A 125 10.04 -7.98 -7.72
CA LYS A 125 10.25 -8.38 -6.33
C LYS A 125 9.12 -7.90 -5.41
N ALA A 126 8.42 -6.83 -5.79
CA ALA A 126 7.36 -6.24 -4.98
C ALA A 126 6.16 -7.20 -4.89
N VAL A 127 5.84 -7.64 -3.68
CA VAL A 127 4.74 -8.57 -3.44
C VAL A 127 3.46 -7.76 -3.22
N PHE A 128 2.59 -7.71 -4.23
CA PHE A 128 1.26 -7.11 -4.08
C PHE A 128 0.39 -7.97 -3.17
N ARG A 129 -0.30 -7.32 -2.23
CA ARG A 129 -1.23 -7.98 -1.30
C ARG A 129 -2.49 -7.16 -1.08
N SER A 130 -3.58 -7.89 -0.92
CA SER A 130 -4.88 -7.36 -0.53
C SER A 130 -5.28 -7.95 0.81
N TYR A 131 -5.72 -7.08 1.70
CA TYR A 131 -6.16 -7.43 3.06
C TYR A 131 -7.63 -7.02 3.19
N LEU A 132 -8.46 -7.87 3.78
CA LEU A 132 -9.85 -7.49 4.03
C LEU A 132 -9.89 -6.38 5.08
N TYR A 133 -10.44 -5.21 4.72
CA TYR A 133 -10.40 -4.00 5.55
C TYR A 133 -11.03 -4.24 6.93
N ASP A 134 -12.18 -4.92 6.98
CA ASP A 134 -12.90 -5.20 8.24
C ASP A 134 -12.13 -6.15 9.17
N THR A 135 -11.23 -6.97 8.63
CA THR A 135 -10.33 -7.80 9.43
C THR A 135 -9.11 -7.01 9.86
N ALA A 136 -8.50 -6.25 8.94
CA ALA A 136 -7.30 -5.46 9.22
C ALA A 136 -7.57 -4.39 10.29
N ARG A 137 -8.70 -3.69 10.20
CA ARG A 137 -9.07 -2.58 11.10
C ARG A 137 -9.24 -2.94 12.57
N LYS A 138 -9.30 -4.24 12.89
CA LYS A 138 -9.40 -4.75 14.26
C LYS A 138 -8.05 -4.72 14.98
N PHE A 139 -6.94 -4.62 14.25
CA PHE A 139 -5.60 -4.52 14.79
C PHE A 139 -5.12 -3.06 14.79
N ALA A 140 -4.20 -2.75 15.68
CA ALA A 140 -3.50 -1.47 15.67
C ALA A 140 -2.72 -1.30 14.36
N VAL A 141 -2.66 -0.07 13.86
CA VAL A 141 -1.91 0.33 12.69
C VAL A 141 -0.92 1.42 13.07
N PHE A 142 0.25 1.40 12.44
CA PHE A 142 1.32 2.35 12.70
C PHE A 142 1.88 2.88 11.40
N TYR A 143 2.32 4.13 11.40
CA TYR A 143 3.21 4.63 10.36
C TYR A 143 4.62 4.06 10.61
N GLU A 144 5.16 3.40 9.60
CA GLU A 144 6.43 2.68 9.70
C GLU A 144 7.61 3.59 9.33
N PRO A 145 8.63 3.72 10.20
CA PRO A 145 9.90 4.34 9.82
C PRO A 145 10.61 3.51 8.76
N VAL A 146 11.03 4.13 7.66
CA VAL A 146 11.72 3.42 6.57
C VAL A 146 13.16 3.86 6.46
N LYS A 147 14.08 2.89 6.48
CA LYS A 147 15.51 3.16 6.32
C LYS A 147 15.84 3.40 4.85
N LEU A 148 16.08 4.66 4.50
CA LEU A 148 16.49 5.09 3.16
C LEU A 148 18.00 5.44 3.11
N PRO A 149 18.61 5.54 1.92
CA PRO A 149 20.01 5.98 1.79
C PRO A 149 20.21 7.38 2.38
N LYS A 150 21.30 7.59 3.14
CA LYS A 150 21.55 8.85 3.86
C LYS A 150 21.61 10.06 2.93
N SER A 151 22.19 9.91 1.73
CA SER A 151 22.24 10.96 0.72
C SER A 151 20.85 11.44 0.32
N LYS A 152 19.92 10.51 0.11
CA LYS A 152 18.53 10.79 -0.26
C LYS A 152 17.74 11.43 0.88
N ILE A 153 18.00 11.00 2.12
CA ILE A 153 17.39 11.63 3.29
C ILE A 153 17.78 13.11 3.36
N SER A 154 19.05 13.46 3.12
CA SER A 154 19.50 14.86 3.08
C SER A 154 18.78 15.67 2.01
N GLU A 155 18.67 15.13 0.78
CA GLU A 155 17.93 15.78 -0.32
C GLU A 155 16.46 16.06 0.04
N LEU A 156 15.81 15.15 0.80
CA LEU A 156 14.44 15.33 1.28
C LEU A 156 14.30 16.37 2.39
N LYS A 157 15.37 16.71 3.12
CA LYS A 157 15.33 17.74 4.16
C LYS A 157 15.28 19.14 3.58
N ASP A 158 15.85 19.30 2.39
CA ASP A 158 16.00 20.59 1.72
C ASP A 158 14.77 20.93 0.85
N SER A 159 13.90 19.94 0.56
CA SER A 159 12.65 20.10 -0.19
C SER A 159 11.44 20.23 0.74
N THR A 160 11.38 21.32 1.49
CA THR A 160 10.43 21.51 2.60
C THR A 160 8.96 21.68 2.18
N GLU A 161 8.66 21.83 0.89
CA GLU A 161 7.28 22.08 0.41
C GLU A 161 6.99 21.23 -0.84
N VAL A 162 6.49 20.01 -0.63
CA VAL A 162 5.85 19.24 -1.70
C VAL A 162 4.35 19.29 -1.46
N GLU A 163 3.61 19.94 -2.37
CA GLU A 163 2.16 19.92 -2.36
C GLU A 163 1.66 18.46 -2.35
N VAL A 164 0.77 18.12 -1.42
CA VAL A 164 0.21 16.77 -1.32
C VAL A 164 -0.76 16.55 -2.49
N VAL A 165 -0.26 15.93 -3.56
CA VAL A 165 -1.01 15.68 -4.79
C VAL A 165 -1.68 14.31 -4.83
N SER A 166 -1.26 13.36 -4.00
CA SER A 166 -1.87 12.04 -3.88
C SER A 166 -2.68 11.90 -2.59
N TYR A 167 -3.99 11.82 -2.75
CA TYR A 167 -4.95 11.52 -1.68
C TYR A 167 -6.09 10.66 -2.22
N THR A 168 -6.61 9.78 -1.37
CA THR A 168 -7.76 8.94 -1.69
C THR A 168 -9.02 9.78 -1.61
N ARG A 169 -9.84 9.76 -2.68
CA ARG A 169 -11.07 10.55 -2.78
C ARG A 169 -12.29 9.80 -2.26
N GLY A 170 -12.46 8.54 -2.65
CA GLY A 170 -13.52 7.66 -2.20
C GLY A 170 -12.99 6.74 -1.10
N GLY A 171 -13.47 6.90 0.13
CA GLY A 171 -13.07 6.04 1.25
C GLY A 171 -12.98 6.73 2.61
N ARG A 172 -12.93 8.07 2.63
CA ARG A 172 -13.14 8.89 3.83
C ARG A 172 -14.63 9.20 3.92
N ASP A 173 -15.35 8.29 4.58
CA ASP A 173 -16.73 8.37 5.09
C ASP A 173 -17.88 8.87 4.19
N ASP A 174 -17.63 9.17 2.92
CA ASP A 174 -18.66 9.52 1.95
C ASP A 174 -18.70 8.47 0.83
N ILE A 175 -19.93 8.12 0.41
CA ILE A 175 -20.36 7.36 -0.79
C ILE A 175 -21.25 6.17 -0.42
N ASP A 176 -22.50 6.48 -0.06
CA ASP A 176 -23.69 5.75 -0.51
C ASP A 176 -24.12 6.17 -1.94
N ALA A 177 -23.29 6.89 -2.69
CA ALA A 177 -23.68 7.44 -4.00
C ALA A 177 -22.49 7.59 -4.95
N ALA A 178 -22.17 6.53 -5.72
CA ALA A 178 -21.60 6.60 -7.07
C ALA A 178 -21.23 5.18 -7.53
N GLY A 179 -22.18 4.52 -8.19
CA GLY A 179 -21.88 3.40 -9.07
C GLY A 179 -21.13 3.94 -10.30
N GLY A 180 -19.81 3.75 -10.33
CA GLY A 180 -19.04 3.83 -11.56
C GLY A 180 -18.95 2.43 -12.16
N ASP A 181 -19.63 2.22 -13.29
CA ASP A 181 -19.45 1.03 -14.13
C ASP A 181 -18.07 1.08 -14.77
N GLU A 182 -17.06 0.59 -14.06
CA GLU A 182 -15.76 0.27 -14.66
C GLU A 182 -15.74 -1.23 -14.96
N LYS A 183 -15.53 -1.52 -16.25
CA LYS A 183 -15.63 -2.87 -16.82
C LYS A 183 -14.81 -3.86 -16.00
N VAL A 184 -15.50 -4.91 -15.55
CA VAL A 184 -14.94 -6.10 -14.94
C VAL A 184 -13.94 -6.71 -15.93
N VAL A 185 -12.65 -6.48 -15.71
CA VAL A 185 -11.61 -7.30 -16.30
C VAL A 185 -11.38 -8.45 -15.33
N ASP A 186 -11.40 -9.65 -15.92
CA ASP A 186 -11.55 -10.92 -15.25
C ASP A 186 -10.52 -11.15 -14.14
N GLY A 187 -10.95 -11.93 -13.16
CA GLY A 187 -10.29 -12.10 -11.88
C GLY A 187 -8.86 -12.63 -12.01
N THR A 188 -7.96 -12.02 -11.24
CA THR A 188 -6.90 -12.81 -10.61
C THR A 188 -6.72 -12.33 -9.18
N ILE A 189 -7.13 -13.18 -8.25
CA ILE A 189 -6.79 -13.05 -6.84
C ILE A 189 -5.27 -13.33 -6.79
N LEU A 190 -4.46 -12.39 -6.28
CA LEU A 190 -3.02 -12.61 -6.10
C LEU A 190 -2.67 -13.68 -5.03
N GLY A 191 -3.69 -14.38 -4.54
CA GLY A 191 -3.63 -15.56 -3.67
C GLY A 191 -3.78 -16.90 -4.41
N ASP A 192 -4.08 -16.90 -5.72
CA ASP A 192 -4.29 -18.14 -6.50
C ASP A 192 -3.08 -18.50 -7.40
N ILE A 193 -1.89 -17.93 -7.16
CA ILE A 193 -0.64 -18.41 -7.79
C ILE A 193 -0.10 -19.60 -6.98
N LYS A 194 -0.89 -20.69 -6.92
CA LYS A 194 -0.39 -22.02 -6.55
C LYS A 194 -0.58 -23.05 -7.66
N GLU A 195 -1.25 -22.72 -8.77
CA GLU A 195 -1.52 -23.68 -9.86
C GLU A 195 -0.86 -23.37 -11.21
N LEU A 196 -0.01 -22.33 -11.32
CA LEU A 196 0.75 -22.06 -12.56
C LEU A 196 2.21 -22.52 -12.52
N LEU A 197 2.52 -23.49 -11.67
CA LEU A 197 3.76 -24.28 -11.75
C LEU A 197 3.40 -25.77 -11.76
N LYS A 198 3.06 -26.26 -12.95
CA LYS A 198 3.31 -27.63 -13.40
C LYS A 198 3.93 -27.54 -14.78
#